data_AF-F3KK15-F1
#
_entry.id   AF-F3KK15-F1
#
_cell.length_a   1.000
_cell.length_b   1.000
_cell.length_c   1.000
_cell.angle_alpha   90.00
_cell.angle_beta   90.00
_cell.angle_gamma   90.00
#
_symmetry.space_group_name_H-M   'P 1'
#
loop_
_entity.id
_entity.type
_entity.pdbx_description
1 polymer ?
#
loop_
_entity_poly.entity_id
_entity_poly.type
_entity_poly.pdbx_seq_one_letter_code
_entity_poly.pdbx_strand_id
1 'polypeptide(L)'
;MTSKISQKILVPLDGSKNSLRGLNMALVLAKPAESSIIGLNVFSCPSVFRISSEIKNKIKKKSNNIVQQAEAISKKSKRAVYRHY
;
A
#
# COMPACT_ATOMS: atom_id res chain seq x y z
N MET A 1 31.84 9.62 -0.87
CA MET A 1 30.69 8.69 -0.98
C MET A 1 29.44 9.40 -0.48
N THR A 2 28.61 9.94 -1.38
CA THR A 2 27.28 10.48 -0.97
C THR A 2 26.31 9.30 -0.92
N SER A 3 25.77 8.98 0.26
CA SER A 3 24.68 7.99 0.33
C SER A 3 23.52 8.50 -0.53
N LYS A 4 23.23 7.83 -1.65
CA LYS A 4 22.05 8.13 -2.47
C LYS A 4 20.84 7.84 -1.57
N ILE A 5 20.23 8.87 -0.99
CA ILE A 5 19.00 8.73 -0.21
C ILE A 5 17.93 8.25 -1.19
N SER A 6 17.59 6.96 -1.14
CA SER A 6 16.50 6.42 -1.94
C SER A 6 15.20 7.08 -1.50
N GLN A 7 14.68 7.98 -2.33
CA GLN A 7 13.38 8.61 -2.08
C GLN A 7 12.29 7.51 -2.07
N LYS A 8 11.46 7.55 -1.04
CA LYS A 8 10.35 6.61 -0.85
C LYS A 8 9.05 7.38 -0.82
N ILE A 9 8.08 6.96 -1.62
CA ILE A 9 6.74 7.53 -1.65
C ILE A 9 5.82 6.60 -0.85
N LEU A 10 5.25 7.11 0.25
CA LEU A 10 4.23 6.41 1.02
C LEU A 10 2.86 6.65 0.40
N VAL A 11 2.13 5.57 0.12
CA VAL A 11 0.78 5.61 -0.45
C VAL A 11 -0.19 4.91 0.52
N PRO A 12 -1.15 5.63 1.11
CA PRO A 12 -2.22 5.01 1.87
C PRO A 12 -3.19 4.28 0.92
N LEU A 13 -3.48 3.02 1.24
CA LEU A 13 -4.32 2.12 0.44
C LEU A 13 -5.52 1.69 1.28
N ASP A 14 -6.67 2.33 1.14
CA ASP A 14 -7.91 1.95 1.84
C ASP A 14 -8.84 1.04 1.00
N GLY A 15 -8.49 0.84 -0.28
CA GLY A 15 -9.26 0.05 -1.24
C GLY A 15 -10.29 0.85 -2.03
N SER A 16 -10.40 2.15 -1.78
CA SER A 16 -11.22 3.05 -2.58
C SER A 16 -10.61 3.28 -3.96
N LYS A 17 -11.43 3.71 -4.92
CA LYS A 17 -10.95 4.13 -6.24
C LYS A 17 -9.92 5.27 -6.13
N ASN A 18 -10.07 6.15 -5.13
CA ASN A 18 -9.19 7.28 -4.94
C ASN A 18 -7.83 6.87 -4.40
N SER A 19 -7.75 5.90 -3.47
CA SER A 19 -6.45 5.38 -3.04
C SER A 19 -5.68 4.71 -4.18
N LEU A 20 -6.39 3.97 -5.04
CA LEU A 20 -5.78 3.31 -6.21
C LEU A 20 -5.35 4.31 -7.29
N ARG A 21 -6.09 5.43 -7.47
CA ARG A 21 -5.66 6.54 -8.32
C ARG A 21 -4.40 7.21 -7.76
N GLY A 22 -4.35 7.43 -6.45
CA GLY A 22 -3.15 7.92 -5.77
C GLY A 22 -1.94 7.03 -6.02
N LEU A 23 -2.11 5.71 -5.95
CA LEU A 23 -1.05 4.75 -6.31
C LEU A 23 -0.58 4.89 -7.76
N ASN A 24 -1.49 5.05 -8.72
CA ASN A 24 -1.12 5.28 -10.12
C ASN A 24 -0.29 6.56 -10.28
N MET A 25 -0.69 7.64 -9.62
CA MET A 25 0.06 8.90 -9.65
C MET A 25 1.44 8.74 -9.02
N ALA A 26 1.53 8.06 -7.87
CA ALA A 26 2.80 7.76 -7.21
C ALA A 26 3.74 6.94 -8.12
N LEU A 27 3.21 5.98 -8.89
CA LEU A 27 3.99 5.20 -9.86
C LEU A 27 4.57 6.07 -10.98
N VAL A 28 3.79 7.04 -11.47
CA VAL A 28 4.25 8.02 -12.47
C VAL A 28 5.35 8.91 -11.89
N LEU A 29 5.15 9.46 -10.69
CA LEU A 29 6.11 10.34 -10.02
C LEU A 29 7.41 9.62 -9.62
N ALA A 30 7.29 8.37 -9.16
CA ALA A 30 8.44 7.58 -8.77
C ALA A 30 9.36 7.28 -9.96
N LYS A 31 8.83 7.27 -11.19
CA LYS A 31 9.54 6.86 -12.40
C LYS A 31 10.80 7.67 -12.70
N PRO A 32 10.73 8.99 -12.93
CA PRO A 32 11.92 9.81 -13.17
C PRO A 32 12.82 9.92 -11.94
N ALA A 33 12.27 9.82 -10.73
CA ALA A 33 13.00 9.98 -9.48
C ALA A 33 13.68 8.70 -8.97
N GLU A 34 13.65 7.60 -9.73
CA GLU A 34 14.14 6.27 -9.32
C GLU A 34 13.69 5.85 -7.92
N SER A 35 12.50 6.32 -7.52
CA SER A 35 12.00 6.16 -6.16
C SER A 35 11.29 4.83 -5.99
N SER A 36 11.25 4.35 -4.74
CA SER A 36 10.44 3.18 -4.34
C SER A 36 9.10 3.62 -3.78
N ILE A 37 8.10 2.73 -3.84
CA ILE A 37 6.76 2.98 -3.32
C ILE A 37 6.49 2.03 -2.16
N ILE A 38 5.99 2.60 -1.06
CA ILE A 38 5.51 1.88 0.10
C ILE A 38 3.98 2.00 0.11
N GLY A 39 3.29 0.89 -0.08
CA GLY A 39 1.83 0.83 0.02
C GLY A 39 1.42 0.43 1.44
N LEU A 40 0.62 1.26 2.11
CA LEU A 40 0.18 1.01 3.49
C LEU A 40 -1.34 0.88 3.56
N ASN A 41 -1.84 -0.29 3.94
CA ASN A 41 -3.26 -0.48 4.28
C ASN A 41 -3.43 -0.44 5.79
N VAL A 42 -4.23 0.52 6.27
CA VAL A 42 -4.54 0.68 7.69
C VAL A 42 -6.00 0.27 7.92
N PHE A 43 -6.23 -0.44 9.01
CA PHE A 43 -7.57 -0.69 9.53
C PHE A 43 -7.63 -0.24 10.99
N SER A 44 -8.67 0.52 11.35
CA SER A 44 -8.88 0.98 12.71
C SER A 44 -9.56 -0.10 13.55
N CYS A 45 -8.89 -0.56 14.59
CA CYS A 45 -9.45 -1.46 15.60
C CYS A 45 -9.53 -0.68 16.92
N PRO A 46 -10.74 -0.36 17.43
CA PRO A 46 -10.87 0.21 18.76
C PRO A 46 -10.24 -0.73 19.80
N SER A 47 -9.28 -0.24 20.57
CA SER A 47 -8.50 -1.04 21.54
C SER A 47 -9.36 -1.62 22.68
N VAL A 48 -10.52 -1.03 22.93
CA VAL A 48 -11.43 -1.38 24.04
C VAL A 48 -12.28 -2.62 23.73
N PHE A 49 -12.43 -2.99 22.45
CA PHE A 49 -13.21 -4.16 22.05
C PHE A 49 -12.30 -5.34 21.69
N ARG A 50 -12.47 -6.48 22.38
CA ARG A 50 -11.91 -7.76 21.93
C ARG A 50 -12.63 -8.16 20.65
N ILE A 51 -12.06 -7.79 19.49
CA ILE A 51 -12.58 -8.23 18.19
C ILE A 51 -12.47 -9.75 18.09
N SER A 52 -13.57 -10.41 17.73
CA SER A 52 -13.61 -11.86 17.52
C SER A 52 -12.62 -12.29 16.43
N SER A 53 -12.15 -13.53 16.50
CA SER A 53 -11.25 -14.11 15.49
C SER A 53 -11.84 -14.02 14.07
N GLU A 54 -13.16 -14.19 13.94
CA GLU A 54 -13.87 -14.09 12.66
C GLU A 54 -13.83 -12.69 12.06
N ILE A 55 -14.06 -11.65 12.87
CA ILE A 55 -13.98 -10.27 12.40
C ILE A 55 -12.53 -9.94 12.02
N LYS A 56 -11.54 -10.37 12.82
CA LYS A 56 -10.11 -10.23 12.48
C LYS A 56 -9.78 -10.89 11.14
N ASN A 57 -10.29 -12.10 10.91
CA ASN A 57 -10.09 -12.83 9.65
C ASN A 57 -10.75 -12.12 8.46
N LYS A 58 -11.96 -11.58 8.64
CA LYS A 58 -12.64 -10.77 7.61
C LYS A 58 -11.84 -9.51 7.26
N ILE A 59 -11.34 -8.79 8.26
CA ILE A 59 -10.49 -7.60 8.06
C ILE A 59 -9.20 -7.97 7.32
N LYS A 60 -8.50 -9.03 7.77
CA LYS A 60 -7.27 -9.51 7.15
C LYS A 60 -7.50 -9.92 5.68
N LYS A 61 -8.61 -10.61 5.40
CA LYS A 61 -8.99 -10.98 4.02
C LYS A 61 -9.22 -9.73 3.16
N LYS A 62 -9.94 -8.74 3.67
CA LYS A 62 -10.17 -7.47 2.95
C LYS A 62 -8.86 -6.72 2.69
N SER A 63 -8.00 -6.61 3.70
CA SER A 63 -6.68 -5.99 3.58
C SER A 63 -5.82 -6.68 2.52
N ASN A 64 -5.76 -8.00 2.53
CA ASN A 64 -5.05 -8.78 1.52
C ASN A 64 -5.56 -8.53 0.11
N ASN A 65 -6.87 -8.45 -0.09
CA ASN A 65 -7.45 -8.16 -1.40
C ASN A 65 -7.04 -6.77 -1.91
N ILE A 66 -7.03 -5.75 -1.03
CA ILE A 66 -6.61 -4.39 -1.38
C ILE A 66 -5.14 -4.37 -1.80
N VAL A 67 -4.28 -5.04 -1.02
CA VAL A 67 -2.85 -5.12 -1.34
C VAL A 67 -2.61 -5.87 -2.65
N GLN A 68 -3.32 -6.98 -2.90
CA GLN A 68 -3.21 -7.71 -4.18
C GLN A 68 -3.62 -6.85 -5.37
N GLN A 69 -4.67 -6.03 -5.24
CA GLN A 69 -5.07 -5.09 -6.29
C GLN A 69 -3.99 -4.02 -6.54
N ALA A 70 -3.41 -3.46 -5.47
CA ALA A 70 -2.31 -2.50 -5.57
C ALA A 70 -1.06 -3.11 -6.23
N GLU A 71 -0.70 -4.34 -5.88
CA GLU A 71 0.40 -5.07 -6.50
C GLU A 71 0.15 -5.32 -7.99
N ALA A 72 -1.08 -5.68 -8.38
CA ALA A 72 -1.43 -5.88 -9.78
C ALA A 72 -1.28 -4.59 -10.60
N ILE A 73 -1.70 -3.44 -10.05
CA ILE A 73 -1.51 -2.12 -10.65
C ILE A 73 -0.01 -1.80 -10.79
N SER A 74 0.78 -2.07 -9.74
CA SER A 74 2.22 -1.83 -9.75
C SER A 74 2.98 -2.70 -10.76
N LYS A 75 2.61 -3.98 -10.88
CA LYS A 75 3.19 -4.92 -11.86
C LYS A 75 2.90 -4.47 -13.29
N LYS A 76 1.68 -4.01 -13.57
CA LYS A 76 1.32 -3.40 -14.86
C LYS A 76 2.21 -2.19 -15.19
N SER A 77 2.64 -1.45 -14.17
CA SER A 77 3.57 -0.32 -14.27
C SER A 77 5.07 -0.72 -14.24
N LYS A 78 5.42 -2.02 -14.21
CA LYS A 78 6.80 -2.56 -14.09
C LYS A 78 7.58 -2.07 -12.84
N ARG A 79 6.92 -1.93 -11.68
CA ARG A 79 7.57 -1.55 -10.42
C ARG A 79 7.15 -2.46 -9.26
N ALA A 80 8.01 -2.56 -8.23
CA ALA A 80 7.71 -3.27 -7.00
C ALA A 80 7.10 -2.32 -5.96
N VAL A 81 5.96 -2.72 -5.37
CA VAL A 81 5.42 -2.11 -4.15
C VAL A 81 5.88 -2.97 -2.99
N TYR A 82 6.54 -2.35 -2.01
CA TYR A 82 6.97 -3.04 -0.80
C TYR A 82 5.91 -2.90 0.30
N ARG A 83 5.70 -4.00 1.03
CA ARG A 83 4.71 -4.13 2.08
C ARG A 83 5.41 -3.99 3.44
N HIS A 84 4.94 -3.09 4.29
CA HIS A 84 5.32 -3.04 5.71
C HIS A 84 4.09 -3.36 6.56
N TYR A 85 4.27 -4.23 7.55
CA TYR A 85 3.26 -4.73 8.48
C TYR A 85 3.25 -3.91 9.77
#